data_AF-A0A843YZB4-F1
#
_entry.id   AF-A0A843YZB4-F1
#
_cell.length_a   1.000
_cell.length_b   1.000
_cell.length_c   1.000
_cell.angle_alpha   90.00
_cell.angle_beta   90.00
_cell.angle_gamma   90.00
#
_symmetry.space_group_name_H-M   'P 1'
#
loop_
_entity.id
_entity.type
_entity.pdbx_description
1 polymer ?
#
loop_
_entity_poly.entity_id
_entity_poly.type
_entity_poly.pdbx_seq_one_letter_code
_entity_poly.pdbx_strand_id
1 'polypeptide(L)'
;MSSKAFIWPKEITADRKTLPDGSASYHLIHSDIIDLGRLLLTPVVGGGSMLTCEVFSVGTAAEIARRRAVIEPLGIKLSAILGGHA
;
A
#
# COMPACT_ATOMS: atom_id res chain seq x y z
N MET A 1 -11.02 19.83 -6.79
CA MET A 1 -10.78 18.53 -7.45
C MET A 1 -11.39 17.46 -6.57
N SER A 2 -12.35 16.69 -7.09
CA SER A 2 -12.95 15.60 -6.30
C SER A 2 -11.97 14.43 -6.31
N SER A 3 -11.15 14.31 -5.25
CA SER A 3 -10.31 13.15 -5.04
C SER A 3 -11.24 11.94 -4.89
N LYS A 4 -11.32 11.10 -5.93
CA LYS A 4 -12.06 9.84 -5.81
C LYS A 4 -11.45 9.07 -4.64
N ALA A 5 -12.25 8.84 -3.61
CA ALA A 5 -11.84 8.05 -2.46
C ALA A 5 -11.44 6.66 -2.95
N PHE A 6 -10.25 6.19 -2.55
CA PHE A 6 -9.85 4.82 -2.81
C PHE A 6 -10.72 3.89 -1.98
N ILE A 7 -11.33 2.90 -2.64
CA ILE A 7 -12.12 1.87 -1.96
C ILE A 7 -11.24 0.63 -1.84
N TRP A 8 -10.95 0.24 -0.60
CA TRP A 8 -10.21 -1.00 -0.33
C TRP A 8 -11.03 -2.22 -0.78
N PRO A 9 -10.38 -3.27 -1.33
CA PRO A 9 -11.04 -4.56 -1.50
C PRO A 9 -11.60 -5.07 -0.17
N LYS A 10 -12.73 -5.76 -0.21
CA LYS A 10 -13.43 -6.23 0.99
C LYS A 10 -12.59 -7.16 1.87
N GLU A 11 -11.65 -7.87 1.27
CA GLU A 11 -10.76 -8.82 1.93
C GLU A 11 -9.57 -8.13 2.61
N ILE A 12 -9.40 -6.82 2.42
CA ILE A 12 -8.23 -6.07 2.87
C ILE A 12 -8.63 -5.01 3.88
N THR A 13 -8.01 -5.07 5.05
CA THR A 13 -8.05 -4.03 6.06
C THR A 13 -6.75 -3.24 6.01
N ALA A 14 -6.84 -1.91 6.03
CA ALA A 14 -5.70 -1.02 6.06
C ALA A 14 -5.67 -0.25 7.39
N ASP A 15 -4.65 -0.48 8.21
CA ASP A 15 -4.40 0.27 9.44
C ASP A 15 -3.42 1.41 9.17
N ARG A 16 -3.85 2.65 9.37
CA ARG A 16 -3.04 3.84 9.09
C ARG A 16 -2.30 4.31 10.34
N LYS A 17 -1.00 4.52 10.20
CA LYS A 17 -0.14 5.18 11.19
C LYS A 17 0.59 6.37 10.57
N THR A 18 0.58 7.50 11.24
CA THR A 18 1.41 8.64 10.88
C THR A 18 2.79 8.46 11.51
N LEU A 19 3.83 8.59 10.70
CA LEU A 19 5.23 8.49 11.14
C LEU A 19 5.78 9.87 11.56
N PRO A 20 6.83 9.92 12.41
CA PRO A 20 7.38 11.19 12.92
C PRO A 20 7.92 12.15 11.85
N ASP A 21 8.29 11.62 10.69
CA ASP A 21 8.77 12.36 9.52
C ASP A 21 7.63 12.98 8.69
N GLY A 22 6.37 12.80 9.12
CA GLY A 22 5.18 13.25 8.40
C GLY A 22 4.70 12.29 7.31
N SER A 23 5.41 11.18 7.08
CA SER A 23 4.96 10.12 6.18
C SER A 23 3.75 9.37 6.76
N ALA A 24 2.92 8.78 5.89
CA ALA A 24 1.84 7.89 6.32
C ALA A 24 2.19 6.44 5.96
N SER A 25 2.10 5.55 6.93
CA SER A 25 2.23 4.10 6.73
C SER A 25 0.87 3.43 6.84
N TYR A 26 0.55 2.54 5.92
CA TYR A 26 -0.66 1.74 5.91
C TYR A 26 -0.27 0.27 6.01
N HIS A 27 -0.53 -0.35 7.15
CA HIS A 27 -0.35 -1.79 7.31
C HIS A 27 -1.54 -2.53 6.68
N LEU A 28 -1.27 -3.46 5.77
CA LEU A 28 -2.29 -4.16 5.00
C LEU A 28 -2.45 -5.60 5.51
N ILE A 29 -3.68 -5.91 5.93
CA ILE A 29 -4.07 -7.22 6.43
C ILE A 29 -5.10 -7.82 5.46
N HIS A 30 -4.85 -9.03 4.97
CA HIS A 30 -5.79 -9.82 4.17
C HIS A 30 -6.50 -10.86 5.04
N SER A 31 -7.79 -11.10 4.81
CA SER A 31 -8.58 -12.12 5.54
C SER A 31 -7.89 -13.49 5.63
N ASP A 32 -7.38 -13.98 4.50
CA ASP A 32 -6.78 -15.33 4.42
C ASP A 32 -5.26 -15.38 4.58
N ILE A 33 -4.54 -14.32 4.18
CA ILE A 33 -3.07 -14.29 4.16
C ILE A 33 -2.51 -13.64 5.45
N ILE A 34 -3.39 -13.03 6.25
CA ILE A 34 -3.08 -12.26 7.46
C ILE A 34 -2.26 -11.04 7.08
N ASP A 35 -0.93 -11.06 7.21
CA ASP A 35 -0.11 -9.89 6.93
C ASP A 35 0.39 -9.88 5.49
N LEU A 36 -0.05 -8.91 4.69
CA LEU A 36 0.45 -8.71 3.32
C LEU A 36 1.76 -7.91 3.32
N GLY A 37 1.82 -6.88 4.14
CA GLY A 37 2.90 -5.90 4.14
C GLY A 37 2.39 -4.50 4.45
N ARG A 38 3.06 -3.48 3.93
CA ARG A 38 2.69 -2.09 4.16
C ARG A 38 2.87 -1.21 2.94
N LEU A 39 2.09 -0.14 2.88
CA LEU A 39 2.27 0.97 1.94
C LEU A 39 2.81 2.17 2.70
N LEU A 40 3.80 2.85 2.14
CA LEU A 40 4.29 4.13 2.66
C LEU A 40 3.96 5.23 1.65
N LEU A 41 3.39 6.31 2.16
CA LEU A 41 3.25 7.58 1.45
C LEU A 41 4.26 8.56 2.07
N THR A 42 5.37 8.75 1.36
CA THR A 42 6.43 9.67 1.77
C THR A 42 6.27 10.98 1.00
N PRO A 43 6.19 12.14 1.68
CA PRO A 43 6.16 13.43 0.99
C PRO A 43 7.47 13.65 0.21
N VAL A 44 7.37 14.20 -1.01
CA VAL A 44 8.53 14.46 -1.86
C VAL A 44 8.78 15.97 -1.97
N VAL A 45 10.04 16.38 -1.96
CA VAL A 45 10.44 17.78 -2.17
C VAL A 45 10.02 18.20 -3.58
N GLY A 46 9.21 19.27 -3.67
CA GLY A 46 8.60 19.72 -4.93
C GLY A 46 7.10 19.42 -5.06
N GLY A 47 6.52 18.74 -4.07
CA GLY A 47 5.09 18.44 -4.01
C GLY A 47 4.74 17.01 -4.39
N GLY A 48 3.56 16.56 -3.94
CA GLY A 48 3.11 15.18 -4.12
C GLY A 48 3.65 14.21 -3.06
N SER A 49 3.48 12.92 -3.30
CA SER A 49 3.94 11.86 -2.41
C SER A 49 4.42 10.65 -3.21
N MET A 50 5.52 10.05 -2.78
CA MET A 50 6.01 8.78 -3.29
C MET A 50 5.26 7.65 -2.59
N LEU A 51 4.64 6.77 -3.36
CA LEU A 51 4.02 5.55 -2.86
C LEU A 51 5.05 4.42 -2.94
N THR A 52 5.42 3.86 -1.79
CA THR A 52 6.26 2.66 -1.70
C THR A 52 5.42 1.48 -1.22
N CYS A 53 5.53 0.35 -1.92
CA CYS A 53 4.86 -0.90 -1.54
C CYS A 53 5.90 -1.88 -1.00
N GLU A 54 5.75 -2.30 0.26
CA GLU A 54 6.62 -3.28 0.90
C GLU A 54 5.85 -4.54 1.23
N VAL A 55 6.33 -5.68 0.74
CA VAL A 55 5.78 -7.00 1.05
C VAL A 55 6.55 -7.60 2.22
N PHE A 56 5.83 -8.18 3.18
CA PHE A 56 6.49 -8.95 4.23
C PHE A 56 7.03 -10.27 3.69
N SER A 57 8.34 -10.46 3.85
CA SER A 57 9.09 -11.62 3.37
C SER A 57 9.12 -12.81 4.35
N VAL A 58 8.15 -12.88 5.27
CA VAL A 58 8.10 -13.94 6.29
C VAL A 58 7.39 -15.18 5.75
N GLY A 59 8.07 -16.33 5.69
CA GLY A 59 7.48 -17.61 5.29
C GLY A 59 8.10 -18.20 4.03
N THR A 60 7.40 -19.14 3.42
CA THR A 60 7.81 -19.84 2.20
C THR A 60 7.77 -18.92 0.97
N ALA A 61 8.56 -19.26 -0.06
CA ALA A 61 8.55 -18.50 -1.31
C ALA A 61 7.15 -18.40 -1.95
N ALA A 62 6.31 -19.43 -1.80
CA ALA A 62 4.95 -19.45 -2.30
C ALA A 62 4.01 -18.48 -1.54
N GLU A 63 4.22 -18.29 -0.24
CA GLU A 63 3.47 -17.30 0.54
C GLU A 63 3.89 -15.87 0.19
N ILE A 64 5.20 -15.64 0.04
CA ILE A 64 5.74 -14.34 -0.39
C ILE A 64 5.22 -13.96 -1.78
N ALA A 65 5.21 -14.91 -2.72
CA ALA A 65 4.67 -14.72 -4.07
C ALA A 65 3.16 -14.40 -4.03
N ARG A 66 2.38 -15.09 -3.19
CA ARG A 66 0.95 -14.81 -3.00
C ARG A 66 0.72 -13.40 -2.46
N ARG A 67 1.50 -12.94 -1.47
CA ARG A 67 1.41 -11.58 -0.95
C ARG A 67 1.72 -10.52 -2.01
N ARG A 68 2.78 -10.73 -2.81
CA ARG A 68 3.12 -9.84 -3.96
C ARG A 68 1.98 -9.73 -4.95
N ALA A 69 1.39 -10.87 -5.33
CA ALA A 69 0.27 -10.91 -6.27
C ALA A 69 -0.96 -10.11 -5.81
N VAL A 70 -1.11 -9.88 -4.51
CA VAL A 70 -2.17 -9.02 -3.95
C VAL A 70 -1.71 -7.57 -3.80
N ILE A 71 -0.53 -7.31 -3.26
CA ILE A 71 -0.08 -5.93 -2.96
C ILE A 71 0.23 -5.13 -4.23
N GLU A 72 0.86 -5.74 -5.23
CA GLU A 72 1.36 -5.03 -6.41
C GLU A 72 0.22 -4.39 -7.22
N PRO A 73 -0.88 -5.10 -7.54
CA PRO A 73 -2.03 -4.49 -8.20
C PRO A 73 -2.68 -3.36 -7.40
N LEU A 74 -2.63 -3.42 -6.06
CA LEU A 74 -3.17 -2.36 -5.20
C LEU A 74 -2.30 -1.12 -5.25
N GLY A 75 -0.97 -1.30 -5.19
CA GLY A 75 0.00 -0.23 -5.35
C GLY A 75 -0.19 0.51 -6.67
N ILE A 76 -0.37 -0.24 -7.78
CA ILE A 76 -0.61 0.34 -9.11
C ILE A 76 -1.92 1.16 -9.12
N LYS A 77 -3.03 0.60 -8.61
CA LYS A 77 -4.32 1.31 -8.54
C LYS A 77 -4.26 2.57 -7.70
N LEU A 78 -3.57 2.50 -6.55
CA LEU A 78 -3.37 3.65 -5.66
C LEU A 78 -2.51 4.73 -6.31
N SER A 79 -1.40 4.34 -6.95
CA SER A 79 -0.54 5.27 -7.68
C SER A 79 -1.33 6.03 -8.74
N ALA A 80 -2.13 5.32 -9.56
CA ALA A 80 -2.97 5.93 -10.59
C ALA A 80 -4.00 6.94 -10.02
N ILE A 81 -4.58 6.66 -8.84
CA ILE A 81 -5.55 7.55 -8.19
C ILE A 81 -4.87 8.77 -7.57
N LEU A 82 -3.66 8.60 -7.04
CA LEU A 82 -2.87 9.67 -6.44
C LEU A 82 -2.20 10.57 -7.49
N GLY A 83 -2.36 10.28 -8.78
CA GLY A 83 -1.79 11.05 -9.88
C GLY A 83 -0.33 10.68 -10.19
N GLY A 84 0.12 9.50 -9.76
CA GLY A 84 1.38 8.93 -10.20
C GLY A 84 1.30 8.64 -11.71
N HIS A 85 2.12 9.34 -12.49
CA HIS A 85 2.43 8.89 -13.85
C HIS A 85 3.17 7.57 -13.72
N ALA A 86 2.53 6.48 -14.18
CA ALA A 86 3.18 5.18 -14.35
C ALA A 86 4.26 5.26 -15.44
#